data_AF-A0AAU5WJW7-F1
#
_entry.id   AF-A0AAU5WJW7-F1
#
_cell.length_a   1.000
_cell.length_b   1.000
_cell.length_c   1.000
_cell.angle_alpha   90.00
_cell.angle_beta   90.00
_cell.angle_gamma   90.00
#
_symmetry.space_group_name_H-M   'P 1'
#
loop_
_entity.id
_entity.type
_entity.pdbx_description
1 polymer ?
#
loop_
_entity_poly.entity_id
_entity_poly.type
_entity_poly.pdbx_seq_one_letter_code
_entity_poly.pdbx_strand_id
1 'polypeptide(L)'
;MTTTESRAPTGRLTLGQGTAMYVGAVLGTGVIALPALAAEAAGPASLVAWLALVALSVPLAATFAALGARHPDAGGVSTYARLAFGERAAAVVGWCFYFAVPPGAAAAALFGGAYVEAAVGGGTAAVLGTAVALMAVVTAANTVGLHVSGRFQLGLAALLVTLLLVSVGLSLPEARWDNLTPFAPHGWAAVGSAASLLVWSFAGWEAITHLAAEFRRPGRDLPRATGSAVALVGLLYLLVAFATIAVLGTGAADTEAPLGELMARGMGGGSRWLAAAAALLLTLGAMNAYYAAGAKLGAALGRDGAFPKVLARGSVAGEVPRRSLLANSTMSFLALGIVAVAGLGTGPLVQLTAGSFVTVYAVGVAAAIRLLPRRSPGRTAALIAFGAVAVLLLMSGPYLIWPLMVTGAALAYLGLRRRATATPLPGPPERRPYDRSHR
;
A
#
# COMPACT_ATOMS: atom_id res chain seq x y z
N MET A 1 -3.80 42.31 10.09
CA MET A 1 -4.47 41.69 8.93
C MET A 1 -3.39 41.07 8.06
N THR A 2 -3.03 39.82 8.31
CA THR A 2 -2.09 39.06 7.48
C THR A 2 -2.89 38.40 6.37
N THR A 3 -2.77 38.92 5.16
CA THR A 3 -3.31 38.33 3.94
C THR A 3 -2.67 36.97 3.73
N THR A 4 -3.42 35.91 4.01
CA THR A 4 -3.07 34.54 3.61
C THR A 4 -3.08 34.52 2.08
N GLU A 5 -1.90 34.59 1.46
CA GLU A 5 -1.76 34.34 0.03
C GLU A 5 -2.35 32.95 -0.27
N SER A 6 -3.48 32.95 -0.97
CA SER A 6 -4.04 31.75 -1.57
C SER A 6 -3.04 31.23 -2.60
N ARG A 7 -2.24 30.22 -2.22
CA ARG A 7 -1.41 29.47 -3.16
C ARG A 7 -2.31 29.02 -4.32
N ALA A 8 -2.04 29.51 -5.52
CA ALA A 8 -2.72 29.06 -6.73
C ALA A 8 -2.69 27.53 -6.82
N PRO A 9 -3.76 26.86 -7.28
CA PRO A 9 -3.76 25.41 -7.42
C PRO A 9 -2.73 25.01 -8.47
N THR A 10 -1.57 24.51 -8.03
CA THR A 10 -0.47 24.01 -8.87
C THR A 10 -0.78 22.63 -9.48
N GLY A 11 -1.97 22.09 -9.25
CA GLY A 11 -2.35 20.74 -9.64
C GLY A 11 -2.40 20.54 -11.15
N ARG A 12 -1.59 19.59 -11.64
CA ARG A 12 -1.49 19.22 -13.07
C ARG A 12 -2.27 17.96 -13.42
N LEU A 13 -2.71 17.18 -12.43
CA LEU A 13 -3.38 15.90 -12.66
C LEU A 13 -4.85 16.10 -13.03
N THR A 14 -5.24 15.50 -14.15
CA THR A 14 -6.63 15.41 -14.61
C THR A 14 -7.35 14.21 -13.98
N LEU A 15 -8.68 14.16 -14.09
CA LEU A 15 -9.48 13.02 -13.63
C LEU A 15 -8.97 11.69 -14.18
N GLY A 16 -8.77 11.58 -15.50
CA GLY A 16 -8.33 10.34 -16.13
C GLY A 16 -6.93 9.90 -15.70
N GLN A 17 -5.99 10.84 -15.57
CA GLN A 17 -4.66 10.56 -15.02
C GLN A 17 -4.74 10.13 -13.55
N GLY A 18 -5.57 10.81 -12.76
CA GLY A 18 -5.84 10.43 -11.38
C GLY A 18 -6.42 9.02 -11.27
N THR A 19 -7.43 8.68 -12.06
CA THR A 19 -8.00 7.32 -12.11
C THR A 19 -6.96 6.30 -12.52
N ALA A 20 -6.13 6.58 -13.54
CA ALA A 20 -5.06 5.67 -13.93
C ALA A 20 -3.99 5.49 -12.84
N MET A 21 -3.69 6.55 -12.08
CA MET A 21 -2.81 6.46 -10.92
C MET A 21 -3.45 5.64 -9.79
N TYR A 22 -4.75 5.80 -9.54
CA TYR A 22 -5.49 4.96 -8.60
C TYR A 22 -5.47 3.49 -9.03
N VAL A 23 -5.77 3.22 -10.29
CA VAL A 23 -5.74 1.87 -10.84
C VAL A 23 -4.33 1.31 -10.69
N GLY A 24 -3.28 2.00 -11.15
CA GLY A 24 -1.91 1.49 -11.03
C GLY A 24 -1.39 1.34 -9.61
N ALA A 25 -1.84 2.16 -8.66
CA ALA A 25 -1.43 2.06 -7.26
C ALA A 25 -2.12 0.90 -6.52
N VAL A 26 -3.42 0.68 -6.80
CA VAL A 26 -4.22 -0.34 -6.12
C VAL A 26 -4.18 -1.68 -6.84
N LEU A 27 -4.20 -1.69 -8.19
CA LEU A 27 -3.95 -2.84 -9.06
C LEU A 27 -2.46 -3.21 -9.01
N GLY A 28 -1.98 -3.50 -7.82
CA GLY A 28 -0.63 -3.95 -7.51
C GLY A 28 -0.51 -5.46 -7.61
N THR A 29 0.58 -6.00 -7.07
CA THR A 29 0.92 -7.43 -7.18
C THR A 29 -0.13 -8.36 -6.56
N GLY A 30 -1.09 -7.81 -5.83
CA GLY A 30 -2.24 -8.53 -5.31
C GLY A 30 -3.06 -9.23 -6.40
N VAL A 31 -3.25 -8.60 -7.57
CA VAL A 31 -4.06 -9.18 -8.67
C VAL A 31 -3.43 -10.40 -9.32
N ILE A 32 -2.10 -10.45 -9.33
CA ILE A 32 -1.36 -11.49 -10.03
C ILE A 32 -1.16 -12.73 -9.16
N ALA A 33 -1.04 -12.59 -7.84
CA ALA A 33 -0.70 -13.71 -6.96
C ALA A 33 -1.84 -14.15 -6.03
N LEU A 34 -2.63 -13.20 -5.50
CA LEU A 34 -3.60 -13.54 -4.46
C LEU A 34 -4.79 -14.40 -4.90
N PRO A 35 -5.26 -14.40 -6.16
CA PRO A 35 -6.31 -15.33 -6.58
C PRO A 35 -5.95 -16.80 -6.32
N ALA A 36 -4.70 -17.20 -6.62
CA ALA A 36 -4.19 -18.55 -6.36
C ALA A 36 -4.10 -18.82 -4.86
N LEU A 37 -3.44 -17.94 -4.10
CA LEU A 37 -3.28 -18.09 -2.65
C LEU A 37 -4.61 -18.11 -1.89
N ALA A 38 -5.61 -17.34 -2.35
CA ALA A 38 -6.94 -17.34 -1.77
C ALA A 38 -7.71 -18.63 -2.12
N ALA A 39 -7.54 -19.14 -3.35
CA ALA A 39 -8.11 -20.41 -3.77
C ALA A 39 -7.48 -21.60 -3.02
N GLU A 40 -6.17 -21.56 -2.75
CA GLU A 40 -5.50 -22.52 -1.88
C GLU A 40 -6.09 -22.46 -0.45
N ALA A 41 -6.23 -21.26 0.11
CA ALA A 41 -6.70 -21.09 1.48
C ALA A 41 -8.17 -21.50 1.69
N ALA A 42 -9.08 -21.21 0.75
CA ALA A 42 -10.52 -21.36 0.94
C ALA A 42 -11.28 -22.05 -0.20
N GLY A 43 -10.61 -22.45 -1.28
CA GLY A 43 -11.25 -23.00 -2.48
C GLY A 43 -12.18 -21.99 -3.15
N PRO A 44 -13.29 -22.46 -3.77
CA PRO A 44 -14.29 -21.58 -4.40
C PRO A 44 -14.92 -20.55 -3.45
N ALA A 45 -14.99 -20.85 -2.15
CA ALA A 45 -15.51 -19.93 -1.14
C ALA A 45 -14.65 -18.66 -0.98
N SER A 46 -13.41 -18.64 -1.49
CA SER A 46 -12.60 -17.42 -1.56
C SER A 46 -13.27 -16.29 -2.37
N LEU A 47 -14.20 -16.60 -3.29
CA LEU A 47 -14.99 -15.59 -4.00
C LEU A 47 -15.85 -14.75 -3.06
N VAL A 48 -16.33 -15.35 -1.97
CA VAL A 48 -17.08 -14.61 -0.93
C VAL A 48 -16.16 -13.64 -0.21
N ALA A 49 -14.91 -14.05 0.07
CA ALA A 49 -13.91 -13.15 0.65
C ALA A 49 -13.60 -11.98 -0.30
N TRP A 50 -13.35 -12.26 -1.58
CA TRP A 50 -13.15 -11.21 -2.59
C TRP A 50 -14.31 -10.23 -2.66
N LEU A 51 -15.54 -10.74 -2.76
CA LEU A 51 -16.74 -9.91 -2.82
C LEU A 51 -16.91 -9.05 -1.56
N ALA A 52 -16.72 -9.65 -0.38
CA ALA A 52 -16.78 -8.94 0.89
C ALA A 52 -15.73 -7.83 0.96
N LEU A 53 -14.46 -8.11 0.62
CA LEU A 53 -13.42 -7.08 0.66
C LEU A 53 -13.61 -5.99 -0.40
N VAL A 54 -14.09 -6.31 -1.60
CA VAL A 54 -14.46 -5.28 -2.59
C VAL A 54 -15.55 -4.38 -2.02
N ALA A 55 -16.60 -4.94 -1.41
CA ALA A 55 -17.66 -4.17 -0.78
C ALA A 55 -17.15 -3.31 0.39
N LEU A 56 -16.26 -3.84 1.24
CA LEU A 56 -15.64 -3.12 2.35
C LEU A 56 -14.64 -2.04 1.89
N SER A 57 -14.06 -2.19 0.71
CA SER A 57 -13.13 -1.20 0.14
C SER A 57 -13.85 0.08 -0.29
N VAL A 58 -15.12 0.01 -0.68
CA VAL A 58 -15.92 1.18 -1.10
C VAL A 58 -15.99 2.26 -0.02
N PRO A 59 -16.46 1.99 1.22
CA PRO A 59 -16.49 2.99 2.27
C PRO A 59 -15.09 3.45 2.70
N LEU A 60 -14.09 2.55 2.70
CA LEU A 60 -12.71 2.89 3.03
C LEU A 60 -12.12 3.90 2.03
N ALA A 61 -12.25 3.62 0.74
CA ALA A 61 -11.78 4.47 -0.33
C ALA A 61 -12.53 5.81 -0.35
N ALA A 62 -13.85 5.80 -0.15
CA ALA A 62 -14.65 7.02 -0.03
C ALA A 62 -14.21 7.90 1.16
N THR A 63 -13.78 7.28 2.26
CA THR A 63 -13.26 7.97 3.45
C THR A 63 -11.97 8.73 3.15
N PHE A 64 -10.98 8.06 2.55
CA PHE A 64 -9.73 8.70 2.16
C PHE A 64 -9.92 9.73 1.05
N ALA A 65 -10.86 9.50 0.14
CA ALA A 65 -11.23 10.46 -0.88
C ALA A 65 -11.81 11.75 -0.27
N ALA A 66 -12.71 11.62 0.70
CA ALA A 66 -13.28 12.77 1.41
C ALA A 66 -12.24 13.55 2.22
N LEU A 67 -11.30 12.84 2.87
CA LEU A 67 -10.17 13.46 3.56
C LEU A 67 -9.24 14.20 2.60
N GLY A 68 -8.82 13.56 1.50
CA GLY A 68 -7.96 14.17 0.48
C GLY A 68 -8.59 15.36 -0.22
N ALA A 69 -9.90 15.30 -0.47
CA ALA A 69 -10.66 16.41 -1.02
C ALA A 69 -10.71 17.62 -0.06
N ARG A 70 -10.81 17.38 1.25
CA ARG A 70 -10.95 18.44 2.27
C ARG A 70 -9.62 19.01 2.73
N HIS A 71 -8.60 18.16 2.83
CA HIS A 71 -7.25 18.51 3.29
C HIS A 71 -6.23 18.03 2.25
N PRO A 72 -6.11 18.72 1.10
CA PRO A 72 -5.15 18.34 0.06
C PRO A 72 -3.74 18.68 0.54
N ASP A 73 -3.01 17.67 1.02
CA ASP A 73 -1.67 17.81 1.55
C ASP A 73 -0.81 16.60 1.14
N ALA A 74 0.47 16.85 0.84
CA ALA A 74 1.38 15.82 0.36
C ALA A 74 1.78 14.79 1.43
N GLY A 75 1.54 15.07 2.72
CA GLY A 75 1.85 14.16 3.84
C GLY A 75 0.81 13.05 4.06
N GLY A 76 -0.26 13.01 3.27
CA GLY A 76 -1.25 11.93 3.24
C GLY A 76 -1.85 11.60 4.61
N VAL A 77 -1.94 10.30 4.95
CA VAL A 77 -2.55 9.83 6.22
C VAL A 77 -1.84 10.37 7.45
N SER A 78 -0.52 10.56 7.39
CA SER A 78 0.24 11.09 8.52
C SER A 78 -0.20 12.52 8.87
N THR A 79 -0.52 13.35 7.87
CA THR A 79 -1.08 14.69 8.07
C THR A 79 -2.47 14.62 8.69
N TYR A 80 -3.33 13.70 8.27
CA TYR A 80 -4.66 13.55 8.86
C TYR A 80 -4.60 13.09 10.32
N ALA A 81 -3.70 12.15 10.64
CA ALA A 81 -3.45 11.72 12.01
C ALA A 81 -2.93 12.86 12.88
N ARG A 82 -2.05 13.72 12.34
CA ARG A 82 -1.54 14.92 13.01
C ARG A 82 -2.65 15.91 13.33
N LEU A 83 -3.50 16.23 12.36
CA LEU A 83 -4.61 17.16 12.51
C LEU A 83 -5.67 16.66 13.50
N ALA A 84 -5.90 15.34 13.54
CA ALA A 84 -6.92 14.74 14.41
C ALA A 84 -6.42 14.48 15.84
N PHE A 85 -5.19 13.97 16.01
CA PHE A 85 -4.71 13.40 17.27
C PHE A 85 -3.34 13.95 17.71
N GLY A 86 -2.71 14.79 16.91
CA GLY A 86 -1.42 15.43 17.20
C GLY A 86 -0.19 14.65 16.74
N GLU A 87 0.97 15.21 17.05
CA GLU A 87 2.30 14.77 16.58
C GLU A 87 2.63 13.30 16.88
N ARG A 88 2.22 12.78 18.04
CA ARG A 88 2.51 11.40 18.43
C ARG A 88 1.81 10.39 17.51
N ALA A 89 0.54 10.64 17.19
CA ALA A 89 -0.22 9.76 16.30
C ALA A 89 0.32 9.81 14.87
N ALA A 90 0.70 11.00 14.39
CA ALA A 90 1.33 11.18 13.08
C ALA A 90 2.64 10.38 12.97
N ALA A 91 3.46 10.39 14.02
CA ALA A 91 4.70 9.62 14.07
C ALA A 91 4.45 8.10 14.06
N VAL A 92 3.49 7.61 14.84
CA VAL A 92 3.12 6.17 14.84
C VAL A 92 2.67 5.72 13.46
N VAL A 93 1.76 6.46 12.83
CA VAL A 93 1.29 6.18 11.47
C VAL A 93 2.45 6.19 10.47
N GLY A 94 3.32 7.20 10.58
CA GLY A 94 4.50 7.32 9.72
C GLY A 94 5.47 6.14 9.88
N TRP A 95 5.70 5.67 11.11
CA TRP A 95 6.54 4.49 11.36
C TRP A 95 5.90 3.22 10.80
N CYS A 96 4.62 2.97 11.06
CA CYS A 96 3.92 1.80 10.52
C CYS A 96 3.99 1.76 9.00
N PHE A 97 3.76 2.89 8.32
CA PHE A 97 3.87 2.96 6.86
C PHE A 97 5.32 2.77 6.39
N TYR A 98 6.28 3.48 6.99
CA TYR A 98 7.68 3.41 6.57
C TYR A 98 8.26 2.00 6.70
N PHE A 99 7.96 1.28 7.79
CA PHE A 99 8.42 -0.09 8.02
C PHE A 99 7.57 -1.16 7.32
N ALA A 100 6.42 -0.80 6.74
CA ALA A 100 5.65 -1.71 5.88
C ALA A 100 6.25 -1.84 4.47
N VAL A 101 6.91 -0.79 3.98
CA VAL A 101 7.45 -0.77 2.61
C VAL A 101 8.50 -1.86 2.38
N PRO A 102 9.48 -2.12 3.28
CA PRO A 102 10.49 -3.12 3.04
C PRO A 102 10.01 -4.57 2.85
N PRO A 103 9.21 -5.17 3.76
CA PRO A 103 8.68 -6.50 3.53
C PRO A 103 7.73 -6.52 2.31
N GLY A 104 6.97 -5.44 2.10
CA GLY A 104 6.06 -5.34 0.97
C GLY A 104 6.79 -5.35 -0.38
N ALA A 105 7.90 -4.64 -0.46
CA ALA A 105 8.77 -4.61 -1.63
C ALA A 105 9.33 -6.00 -1.98
N ALA A 106 9.81 -6.72 -0.98
CA ALA A 106 10.36 -8.06 -1.16
C ALA A 106 9.28 -9.04 -1.66
N ALA A 107 8.09 -9.03 -1.06
CA ALA A 107 6.98 -9.87 -1.51
C ALA A 107 6.54 -9.54 -2.95
N ALA A 108 6.38 -8.25 -3.27
CA ALA A 108 6.02 -7.81 -4.61
C ALA A 108 7.05 -8.29 -5.66
N ALA A 109 8.34 -8.15 -5.35
CA ALA A 109 9.43 -8.57 -6.23
C ALA A 109 9.45 -10.09 -6.44
N LEU A 110 9.17 -10.88 -5.39
CA LEU A 110 9.04 -12.34 -5.48
C LEU A 110 7.85 -12.75 -6.36
N PHE A 111 6.70 -12.09 -6.26
CA PHE A 111 5.56 -12.34 -7.16
C PHE A 111 5.93 -12.06 -8.63
N GLY A 112 6.64 -10.97 -8.91
CA GLY A 112 7.17 -10.71 -10.25
C GLY A 112 8.14 -11.81 -10.72
N GLY A 113 8.97 -12.32 -9.81
CA GLY A 113 9.89 -13.41 -10.08
C GLY A 113 9.21 -14.74 -10.39
N ALA A 114 8.14 -15.09 -9.67
CA ALA A 114 7.36 -16.31 -9.90
C ALA A 114 6.77 -16.36 -11.32
N TYR A 115 6.35 -15.21 -11.84
CA TYR A 115 5.86 -15.09 -13.20
C TYR A 115 6.96 -15.27 -14.25
N VAL A 116 8.18 -14.82 -13.98
CA VAL A 116 9.33 -15.07 -14.86
C VAL A 116 9.68 -16.55 -14.83
N GLU A 117 9.74 -17.16 -13.66
CA GLU A 117 9.98 -18.60 -13.51
C GLU A 117 8.95 -19.43 -14.28
N ALA A 118 7.66 -19.11 -14.16
CA ALA A 118 6.61 -19.81 -14.90
C ALA A 118 6.73 -19.69 -16.43
N ALA A 119 7.36 -18.61 -16.92
CA ALA A 119 7.52 -18.33 -18.35
C ALA A 119 8.81 -18.89 -18.95
N VAL A 120 9.93 -18.83 -18.23
CA VAL A 120 11.26 -19.21 -18.75
C VAL A 120 11.94 -20.35 -17.97
N GLY A 121 11.35 -20.82 -16.88
CA GLY A 121 11.93 -21.79 -15.95
C GLY A 121 13.05 -21.19 -15.09
N GLY A 122 13.90 -22.07 -14.55
CA GLY A 122 15.05 -21.69 -13.72
C GLY A 122 14.80 -21.72 -12.20
N GLY A 123 13.59 -22.12 -11.78
CA GLY A 123 13.24 -22.37 -10.38
C GLY A 123 13.53 -21.19 -9.46
N THR A 124 13.89 -21.48 -8.21
CA THR A 124 14.14 -20.48 -7.17
C THR A 124 15.20 -19.44 -7.55
N ALA A 125 16.21 -19.82 -8.34
CA ALA A 125 17.24 -18.89 -8.79
C ALA A 125 16.67 -17.81 -9.73
N ALA A 126 15.76 -18.17 -10.63
CA ALA A 126 15.08 -17.22 -11.51
C ALA A 126 14.18 -16.27 -10.71
N VAL A 127 13.44 -16.79 -9.73
CA VAL A 127 12.57 -15.98 -8.86
C VAL A 127 13.40 -14.95 -8.07
N LEU A 128 14.44 -15.41 -7.36
CA LEU A 128 15.28 -14.54 -6.54
C LEU A 128 16.11 -13.56 -7.37
N GLY A 129 16.67 -14.00 -8.50
CA GLY A 129 17.42 -13.15 -9.42
C GLY A 129 16.55 -12.03 -9.99
N THR A 130 15.32 -12.36 -10.39
CA THR A 130 14.34 -11.37 -10.86
C THR A 130 13.95 -10.41 -9.74
N ALA A 131 13.69 -10.90 -8.54
CA ALA A 131 13.33 -10.06 -7.40
C ALA A 131 14.44 -9.04 -7.07
N VAL A 132 15.69 -9.49 -7.03
CA VAL A 132 16.87 -8.62 -6.83
C VAL A 132 16.96 -7.58 -7.95
N ALA A 133 16.79 -8.00 -9.22
CA ALA A 133 16.85 -7.10 -10.37
C ALA A 133 15.75 -6.02 -10.32
N LEU A 134 14.50 -6.40 -10.04
CA LEU A 134 13.38 -5.48 -9.89
C LEU A 134 13.64 -4.44 -8.80
N MET A 135 14.09 -4.89 -7.62
CA MET A 135 14.41 -4.00 -6.50
C MET A 135 15.57 -3.05 -6.83
N ALA A 136 16.61 -3.55 -7.51
CA ALA A 136 17.75 -2.74 -7.93
C ALA A 136 17.34 -1.67 -8.94
N VAL A 137 16.54 -2.04 -9.96
CA VAL A 137 16.02 -1.11 -10.97
C VAL A 137 15.16 -0.02 -10.34
N VAL A 138 14.23 -0.39 -9.44
CA VAL A 138 13.37 0.59 -8.75
C VAL A 138 14.19 1.51 -7.87
N THR A 139 15.17 0.97 -7.13
CA THR A 139 16.08 1.77 -6.30
C THR A 139 16.85 2.76 -7.17
N ALA A 140 17.46 2.31 -8.26
CA ALA A 140 18.20 3.15 -9.19
C ALA A 140 17.31 4.25 -9.79
N ALA A 141 16.13 3.91 -10.29
CA ALA A 141 15.19 4.86 -10.86
C ALA A 141 14.80 5.96 -9.86
N ASN A 142 14.55 5.59 -8.60
CA ASN A 142 14.23 6.53 -7.53
C ASN A 142 15.44 7.37 -7.10
N THR A 143 16.68 6.85 -7.13
CA THR A 143 17.88 7.64 -6.80
C THR A 143 18.16 8.74 -7.82
N VAL A 144 17.83 8.50 -9.10
CA VAL A 144 17.94 9.47 -10.20
C VAL A 144 16.79 10.49 -10.16
N GLY A 145 15.70 10.19 -9.45
CA GLY A 145 14.52 11.05 -9.40
C GLY A 145 13.65 10.91 -10.63
N LEU A 146 13.64 9.73 -11.26
CA LEU A 146 12.76 9.47 -12.40
C LEU A 146 11.30 9.49 -11.94
N HIS A 147 10.62 10.58 -12.26
CA HIS A 147 9.18 10.69 -12.09
C HIS A 147 8.50 10.14 -13.33
N VAL A 148 7.73 9.07 -13.14
CA VAL A 148 6.88 8.51 -14.19
C VAL A 148 5.81 9.55 -14.56
N SER A 149 5.79 9.97 -15.82
CA SER A 149 4.79 10.92 -16.31
C SER A 149 3.38 10.33 -16.17
N GLY A 150 2.41 11.14 -15.74
CA GLY A 150 1.01 10.69 -15.62
C GLY A 150 0.40 10.14 -16.92
N ARG A 151 0.93 10.53 -18.09
CA ARG A 151 0.54 9.94 -19.39
C ARG A 151 1.07 8.51 -19.56
N PHE A 152 2.31 8.27 -19.14
CA PHE A 152 2.91 6.94 -19.15
C PHE A 152 2.17 6.02 -18.17
N GLN A 153 1.84 6.52 -16.98
CA GLN A 153 1.05 5.77 -16.00
C GLN A 153 -0.33 5.39 -16.55
N LEU A 154 -0.97 6.28 -17.33
CA LEU A 154 -2.23 5.98 -17.99
C LEU A 154 -2.09 4.88 -19.05
N GLY A 155 -1.04 4.95 -19.89
CA GLY A 155 -0.74 3.88 -20.84
C GLY A 155 -0.49 2.54 -20.15
N LEU A 156 0.29 2.54 -19.07
CA LEU A 156 0.57 1.34 -18.29
C LEU A 156 -0.69 0.76 -17.65
N ALA A 157 -1.51 1.58 -17.00
CA ALA A 157 -2.77 1.13 -16.40
C ALA A 157 -3.72 0.56 -17.47
N ALA A 158 -3.85 1.22 -18.63
CA ALA A 158 -4.68 0.73 -19.73
C ALA A 158 -4.17 -0.62 -20.28
N LEU A 159 -2.85 -0.76 -20.46
CA LEU A 159 -2.23 -2.00 -20.89
C LEU A 159 -2.53 -3.14 -19.90
N LEU A 160 -2.32 -2.90 -18.60
CA LEU A 160 -2.56 -3.90 -17.56
C LEU A 160 -4.04 -4.33 -17.50
N VAL A 161 -4.96 -3.37 -17.54
CA VAL A 161 -6.40 -3.66 -17.57
C VAL A 161 -6.76 -4.49 -18.81
N THR A 162 -6.20 -4.12 -19.97
CA THR A 162 -6.44 -4.87 -21.22
C THR A 162 -5.92 -6.29 -21.11
N LEU A 163 -4.70 -6.50 -20.61
CA LEU A 163 -4.11 -7.82 -20.45
C LEU A 163 -4.91 -8.70 -19.49
N LEU A 164 -5.40 -8.14 -18.38
CA LEU A 164 -6.26 -8.88 -17.44
C LEU A 164 -7.59 -9.28 -18.09
N LEU A 165 -8.25 -8.36 -18.80
CA LEU A 165 -9.52 -8.65 -19.47
C LEU A 165 -9.35 -9.67 -20.59
N VAL A 166 -8.27 -9.59 -21.37
CA VAL A 166 -7.93 -10.57 -22.41
C VAL A 166 -7.65 -11.93 -21.79
N SER A 167 -6.84 -11.98 -20.72
CA SER A 167 -6.57 -13.23 -19.99
C SER A 167 -7.85 -13.89 -19.49
N VAL A 168 -8.75 -13.13 -18.86
CA VAL A 168 -10.03 -13.65 -18.38
C VAL A 168 -10.90 -14.10 -19.55
N GLY A 169 -11.09 -13.24 -20.56
CA GLY A 169 -11.98 -13.51 -21.69
C GLY A 169 -11.57 -14.73 -22.52
N LEU A 170 -10.27 -14.94 -22.72
CA LEU A 170 -9.75 -16.09 -23.47
C LEU A 170 -9.72 -17.39 -22.65
N SER A 171 -9.60 -17.30 -21.32
CA SER A 171 -9.63 -18.49 -20.46
C SER A 171 -11.06 -18.96 -20.13
N LEU A 172 -12.05 -18.07 -20.16
CA LEU A 172 -13.42 -18.37 -19.75
C LEU A 172 -14.10 -19.55 -20.49
N PRO A 173 -13.85 -19.79 -21.80
CA PRO A 173 -14.39 -20.96 -22.49
C PRO A 173 -13.94 -22.32 -21.91
N GLU A 174 -12.82 -22.36 -21.21
CA GLU A 174 -12.30 -23.55 -20.51
C GLU A 174 -12.90 -23.73 -19.11
N ALA A 175 -13.76 -22.81 -18.65
CA ALA A 175 -14.34 -22.85 -17.32
C ALA A 175 -15.27 -24.07 -17.14
N ARG A 176 -15.09 -24.78 -16.02
CA ARG A 176 -15.94 -25.92 -15.63
C ARG A 176 -16.70 -25.58 -14.35
N TRP A 177 -18.03 -25.64 -14.41
CA TRP A 177 -18.88 -25.34 -13.25
C TRP A 177 -18.67 -26.31 -12.08
N ASP A 178 -18.25 -27.54 -12.37
CA ASP A 178 -17.91 -28.54 -11.36
C ASP A 178 -16.74 -28.09 -10.46
N ASN A 179 -15.87 -27.18 -10.94
CA ASN A 179 -14.79 -26.60 -10.13
C ASN A 179 -15.32 -25.72 -8.98
N LEU A 180 -16.60 -25.33 -9.00
CA LEU A 180 -17.26 -24.61 -7.91
C LEU A 180 -17.87 -25.55 -6.86
N THR A 181 -17.80 -26.87 -7.07
CA THR A 181 -18.41 -27.88 -6.20
C THR A 181 -17.36 -28.88 -5.68
N PRO A 182 -17.26 -29.09 -4.36
CA PRO A 182 -17.97 -28.39 -3.30
C PRO A 182 -17.50 -26.93 -3.17
N PHE A 183 -18.42 -26.00 -2.86
CA PHE A 183 -18.12 -24.57 -2.83
C PHE A 183 -17.20 -24.17 -1.67
N ALA A 184 -17.39 -24.77 -0.50
CA ALA A 184 -16.59 -24.51 0.70
C ALA A 184 -15.85 -25.79 1.15
N PRO A 185 -14.87 -26.29 0.37
CA PRO A 185 -14.17 -27.55 0.67
C PRO A 185 -13.41 -27.48 2.00
N HIS A 186 -12.84 -26.32 2.31
CA HIS A 186 -12.10 -26.05 3.56
C HIS A 186 -12.99 -25.51 4.68
N GLY A 187 -14.32 -25.53 4.49
CA GLY A 187 -15.31 -24.98 5.41
C GLY A 187 -15.40 -23.44 5.37
N TRP A 188 -16.49 -22.91 5.94
CA TRP A 188 -16.77 -21.47 5.93
C TRP A 188 -15.78 -20.64 6.77
N ALA A 189 -15.13 -21.24 7.76
CA ALA A 189 -14.10 -20.57 8.55
C ALA A 189 -12.88 -20.16 7.70
N ALA A 190 -12.56 -20.93 6.65
CA ALA A 190 -11.44 -20.66 5.75
C ALA A 190 -11.60 -19.36 4.95
N VAL A 191 -12.84 -18.89 4.75
CA VAL A 191 -13.13 -17.58 4.13
C VAL A 191 -12.44 -16.44 4.88
N GLY A 192 -12.35 -16.55 6.22
CA GLY A 192 -11.62 -15.60 7.06
C GLY A 192 -10.12 -15.58 6.77
N SER A 193 -9.50 -16.76 6.61
CA SER A 193 -8.09 -16.89 6.26
C SER A 193 -7.77 -16.29 4.90
N ALA A 194 -8.61 -16.60 3.89
CA ALA A 194 -8.50 -15.98 2.56
C ALA A 194 -8.68 -14.46 2.65
N ALA A 195 -9.68 -13.98 3.41
CA ALA A 195 -9.90 -12.56 3.59
C ALA A 195 -8.68 -11.82 4.16
N SER A 196 -7.99 -12.41 5.14
CA SER A 196 -6.76 -11.84 5.72
C SER A 196 -5.62 -11.72 4.71
N LEU A 197 -5.44 -12.70 3.82
CA LEU A 197 -4.45 -12.60 2.73
C LEU A 197 -4.85 -11.50 1.74
N LEU A 198 -6.13 -11.45 1.38
CA LEU A 198 -6.67 -10.50 0.42
C LEU A 198 -6.55 -9.05 0.86
N VAL A 199 -6.41 -8.75 2.16
CA VAL A 199 -6.15 -7.39 2.67
C VAL A 199 -5.00 -6.71 1.92
N TRP A 200 -3.97 -7.48 1.53
CA TRP A 200 -2.86 -6.99 0.71
C TRP A 200 -3.34 -6.31 -0.60
N SER A 201 -4.28 -6.92 -1.32
CA SER A 201 -4.82 -6.38 -2.58
C SER A 201 -5.59 -5.07 -2.40
N PHE A 202 -5.97 -4.75 -1.16
CA PHE A 202 -6.69 -3.53 -0.81
C PHE A 202 -5.80 -2.51 -0.08
N ALA A 203 -4.50 -2.78 0.06
CA ALA A 203 -3.51 -1.76 0.40
C ALA A 203 -3.39 -0.77 -0.78
N GLY A 204 -3.31 0.55 -0.52
CA GLY A 204 -3.02 1.56 -1.55
C GLY A 204 -4.08 2.65 -1.72
N TRP A 205 -5.28 2.51 -1.13
CA TRP A 205 -6.29 3.57 -1.16
C TRP A 205 -5.82 4.85 -0.46
N GLU A 206 -4.92 4.70 0.50
CA GLU A 206 -4.28 5.77 1.24
C GLU A 206 -3.06 6.36 0.51
N ALA A 207 -2.39 5.59 -0.35
CA ALA A 207 -1.18 6.03 -1.05
C ALA A 207 -1.44 7.30 -1.89
N ILE A 208 -2.61 7.39 -2.51
CA ILE A 208 -3.01 8.56 -3.31
C ILE A 208 -3.28 9.84 -2.50
N THR A 209 -3.49 9.74 -1.18
CA THR A 209 -3.73 10.94 -0.36
C THR A 209 -2.54 11.89 -0.39
N HIS A 210 -1.34 11.34 -0.62
CA HIS A 210 -0.10 12.07 -0.85
C HIS A 210 -0.08 12.85 -2.17
N LEU A 211 -0.92 12.46 -3.13
CA LEU A 211 -1.06 13.10 -4.44
C LEU A 211 -2.28 14.03 -4.51
N ALA A 212 -3.05 14.18 -3.42
CA ALA A 212 -4.26 14.99 -3.41
C ALA A 212 -4.01 16.44 -3.83
N ALA A 213 -2.85 17.01 -3.43
CA ALA A 213 -2.43 18.36 -3.79
C ALA A 213 -2.05 18.52 -5.28
N GLU A 214 -1.80 17.42 -6.00
CA GLU A 214 -1.42 17.44 -7.42
C GLU A 214 -2.64 17.43 -8.35
N PHE A 215 -3.85 17.16 -7.84
CA PHE A 215 -5.09 17.23 -8.62
C PHE A 215 -5.45 18.67 -8.98
N ARG A 216 -5.85 18.90 -10.23
CA ARG A 216 -6.30 20.22 -10.67
C ARG A 216 -7.55 20.71 -9.91
N ARG A 217 -8.46 19.79 -9.55
CA ARG A 217 -9.66 20.06 -8.74
C ARG A 217 -9.87 18.96 -7.70
N PRO A 218 -9.13 18.97 -6.58
CA PRO A 218 -9.15 17.90 -5.58
C PRO A 218 -10.56 17.60 -5.05
N GLY A 219 -11.35 18.64 -4.77
CA GLY A 219 -12.71 18.49 -4.23
C GLY A 219 -13.69 17.70 -5.11
N ARG A 220 -13.47 17.66 -6.43
CA ARG A 220 -14.38 17.03 -7.40
C ARG A 220 -13.77 15.83 -8.10
N ASP A 221 -12.52 15.98 -8.55
CA ASP A 221 -11.86 14.99 -9.39
C ASP A 221 -11.35 13.82 -8.54
N LEU A 222 -10.96 14.05 -7.27
CA LEU A 222 -10.44 13.00 -6.38
C LEU A 222 -11.53 11.96 -6.01
N PRO A 223 -12.72 12.34 -5.48
CA PRO A 223 -13.78 11.35 -5.22
C PRO A 223 -14.25 10.57 -6.45
N ARG A 224 -14.30 11.22 -7.62
CA ARG A 224 -14.67 10.57 -8.88
C ARG A 224 -13.60 9.61 -9.37
N ALA A 225 -12.33 10.00 -9.24
CA ALA A 225 -11.20 9.13 -9.58
C ALA A 225 -11.20 7.88 -8.70
N THR A 226 -11.39 8.06 -7.38
CA THR A 226 -11.51 6.95 -6.42
C THR A 226 -12.66 6.03 -6.78
N GLY A 227 -13.87 6.57 -6.96
CA GLY A 227 -15.05 5.75 -7.25
C GLY A 227 -14.91 4.95 -8.54
N SER A 228 -14.36 5.57 -9.59
CA SER A 228 -14.10 4.88 -10.87
C SER A 228 -13.06 3.78 -10.71
N ALA A 229 -12.00 4.03 -9.93
CA ALA A 229 -10.97 3.03 -9.68
C ALA A 229 -11.44 1.88 -8.79
N VAL A 230 -12.24 2.14 -7.76
CA VAL A 230 -12.86 1.09 -6.93
C VAL A 230 -13.74 0.18 -7.78
N ALA A 231 -14.58 0.75 -8.65
CA ALA A 231 -15.44 -0.02 -9.53
C ALA A 231 -14.62 -0.87 -10.52
N LEU A 232 -13.61 -0.28 -11.18
CA LEU A 232 -12.80 -0.98 -12.17
C LEU A 232 -11.93 -2.06 -11.52
N VAL A 233 -11.17 -1.73 -10.48
CA VAL A 233 -10.27 -2.67 -9.80
C VAL A 233 -11.08 -3.77 -9.11
N GLY A 234 -12.20 -3.43 -8.45
CA GLY A 234 -13.08 -4.41 -7.84
C GLY A 234 -13.66 -5.40 -8.84
N LEU A 235 -14.10 -4.92 -10.01
CA LEU A 235 -14.57 -5.78 -11.09
C LEU A 235 -13.44 -6.70 -11.60
N LEU A 236 -12.25 -6.16 -11.85
CA LEU A 236 -11.10 -6.93 -12.33
C LEU A 236 -10.68 -8.01 -11.34
N TYR A 237 -10.64 -7.69 -10.04
CA TYR A 237 -10.33 -8.65 -8.98
C TYR A 237 -11.33 -9.80 -8.95
N LEU A 238 -12.63 -9.50 -9.01
CA LEU A 238 -13.67 -10.52 -9.02
C LEU A 238 -13.62 -11.38 -10.28
N LEU A 239 -13.39 -10.78 -11.45
CA LEU A 239 -13.27 -11.50 -12.71
C LEU A 239 -12.06 -12.44 -12.73
N VAL A 240 -10.89 -11.96 -12.29
CA VAL A 240 -9.67 -12.77 -12.24
C VAL A 240 -9.80 -13.88 -11.20
N ALA A 241 -10.34 -13.59 -10.01
CA ALA A 241 -10.57 -14.60 -8.99
C ALA A 241 -11.55 -15.68 -9.46
N PHE A 242 -12.64 -15.27 -10.10
CA PHE A 242 -13.61 -16.20 -10.68
C PHE A 242 -12.98 -17.06 -11.77
N ALA A 243 -12.26 -16.46 -12.72
CA ALA A 243 -11.59 -17.20 -13.79
C ALA A 243 -10.55 -18.18 -13.23
N THR A 244 -9.76 -17.77 -12.24
CA THR A 244 -8.76 -18.62 -11.56
C THR A 244 -9.42 -19.89 -11.03
N ILE A 245 -10.55 -19.77 -10.33
CA ILE A 245 -11.24 -20.92 -9.73
C ILE A 245 -11.98 -21.73 -10.79
N ALA A 246 -12.76 -21.07 -11.66
CA ALA A 246 -13.61 -21.74 -12.62
C ALA A 246 -12.81 -22.48 -13.70
N VAL A 247 -11.65 -21.96 -14.09
CA VAL A 247 -10.79 -22.55 -15.13
C VAL A 247 -9.75 -23.50 -14.53
N LEU A 248 -9.03 -23.09 -13.48
CA LEU A 248 -7.92 -23.90 -12.94
C LEU A 248 -8.39 -24.93 -11.91
N GLY A 249 -9.53 -24.71 -11.25
CA GLY A 249 -10.05 -25.62 -10.23
C GLY A 249 -9.08 -25.80 -9.06
N THR A 250 -8.85 -27.04 -8.64
CA THR A 250 -7.87 -27.39 -7.60
C THR A 250 -6.43 -27.03 -8.00
N GLY A 251 -6.12 -27.02 -9.29
CA GLY A 251 -4.80 -26.63 -9.81
C GLY A 251 -4.47 -25.15 -9.62
N ALA A 252 -5.42 -24.33 -9.16
CA ALA A 252 -5.15 -22.94 -8.76
C ALA A 252 -4.17 -22.85 -7.59
N ALA A 253 -4.16 -23.85 -6.69
CA ALA A 253 -3.27 -23.90 -5.54
C ALA A 253 -1.83 -24.29 -5.92
N ASP A 254 -1.65 -24.94 -7.07
CA ASP A 254 -0.35 -25.48 -7.50
C ASP A 254 0.48 -24.46 -8.31
N THR A 255 -0.01 -23.24 -8.49
CA THR A 255 0.63 -22.22 -9.33
C THR A 255 0.87 -20.91 -8.58
N GLU A 256 2.11 -20.41 -8.66
CA GLU A 256 2.47 -19.08 -8.19
C GLU A 256 2.19 -17.98 -9.23
N ALA A 257 1.78 -18.36 -10.45
CA ALA A 257 1.53 -17.45 -11.58
C ALA A 257 0.17 -17.72 -12.26
N PRO A 258 -0.97 -17.57 -11.55
CA PRO A 258 -2.29 -17.97 -12.04
C PRO A 258 -2.70 -17.26 -13.34
N LEU A 259 -2.39 -15.98 -13.53
CA LEU A 259 -2.69 -15.32 -14.82
C LEU A 259 -1.89 -15.92 -15.98
N GLY A 260 -0.64 -16.34 -15.72
CA GLY A 260 0.16 -17.01 -16.75
C GLY A 260 -0.48 -18.32 -17.18
N GLU A 261 -1.03 -19.08 -16.22
CA GLU A 261 -1.73 -20.32 -16.51
C GLU A 261 -3.09 -20.09 -17.19
N LEU A 262 -3.85 -19.08 -16.77
CA LEU A 262 -5.10 -18.70 -17.44
C LEU A 262 -4.86 -18.32 -18.91
N MET A 263 -3.83 -17.50 -19.17
CA MET A 263 -3.44 -17.17 -20.54
C MET A 263 -2.97 -18.41 -21.31
N ALA A 264 -2.22 -19.32 -20.66
CA ALA A 264 -1.71 -20.54 -21.29
C ALA A 264 -2.85 -21.46 -21.73
N ARG A 265 -3.93 -21.58 -20.95
CA ARG A 265 -5.10 -22.36 -21.33
C ARG A 265 -5.89 -21.71 -22.47
N GLY A 266 -6.05 -20.40 -22.47
CA GLY A 266 -6.81 -19.71 -23.51
C GLY A 266 -6.08 -19.53 -24.86
N MET A 267 -4.74 -19.41 -24.85
CA MET A 267 -3.94 -19.04 -26.04
C MET A 267 -2.82 -20.05 -26.37
N GLY A 268 -2.63 -21.08 -25.55
CA GLY A 268 -1.48 -21.98 -25.60
C GLY A 268 -0.29 -21.48 -24.78
N GLY A 269 0.65 -22.38 -24.44
CA GLY A 269 1.74 -22.12 -23.49
C GLY A 269 2.67 -20.96 -23.81
N GLY A 270 2.73 -20.54 -25.08
CA GLY A 270 3.47 -19.35 -25.49
C GLY A 270 2.97 -18.07 -24.81
N SER A 271 1.74 -17.98 -24.33
CA SER A 271 1.23 -16.74 -23.72
C SER A 271 1.77 -16.45 -22.31
N ARG A 272 2.51 -17.38 -21.68
CA ARG A 272 3.12 -17.15 -20.35
C ARG A 272 4.13 -15.99 -20.35
N TRP A 273 4.81 -15.71 -21.46
CA TRP A 273 5.71 -14.54 -21.54
C TRP A 273 4.96 -13.21 -21.52
N LEU A 274 3.73 -13.15 -22.07
CA LEU A 274 2.88 -11.96 -22.00
C LEU A 274 2.47 -11.69 -20.55
N ALA A 275 2.07 -12.75 -19.83
CA ALA A 275 1.72 -12.66 -18.42
C ALA A 275 2.93 -12.23 -17.58
N ALA A 276 4.12 -12.76 -17.86
CA ALA A 276 5.35 -12.36 -17.19
C ALA A 276 5.70 -10.88 -17.44
N ALA A 277 5.61 -10.41 -18.68
CA ALA A 277 5.82 -9.00 -19.00
C ALA A 277 4.82 -8.10 -18.26
N ALA A 278 3.54 -8.50 -18.21
CA ALA A 278 2.50 -7.79 -17.46
C ALA A 278 2.82 -7.72 -15.96
N ALA A 279 3.18 -8.87 -15.37
CA ALA A 279 3.51 -8.99 -13.95
C ALA A 279 4.74 -8.14 -13.59
N LEU A 280 5.79 -8.13 -14.41
CA LEU A 280 6.98 -7.31 -14.20
C LEU A 280 6.65 -5.82 -14.25
N LEU A 281 5.90 -5.37 -15.26
CA LEU A 281 5.49 -3.97 -15.40
C LEU A 281 4.63 -3.50 -14.24
N LEU A 282 3.69 -4.34 -13.81
CA LEU A 282 2.80 -4.07 -12.69
C LEU A 282 3.58 -3.99 -11.38
N THR A 283 4.51 -4.94 -11.17
CA THR A 283 5.39 -4.97 -9.99
C THR A 283 6.31 -3.76 -9.94
N LEU A 284 6.93 -3.38 -11.05
CA LEU A 284 7.77 -2.17 -11.15
C LEU A 284 7.00 -0.90 -10.81
N GLY A 285 5.78 -0.76 -11.34
CA GLY A 285 4.92 0.39 -11.08
C GLY A 285 4.55 0.53 -9.60
N ALA A 286 4.07 -0.56 -9.00
CA ALA A 286 3.69 -0.60 -7.59
C ALA A 286 4.90 -0.32 -6.67
N MET A 287 6.03 -1.01 -6.90
CA MET A 287 7.24 -0.82 -6.10
C MET A 287 7.78 0.60 -6.22
N ASN A 288 7.80 1.19 -7.42
CA ASN A 288 8.26 2.56 -7.62
C ASN A 288 7.42 3.56 -6.80
N ALA A 289 6.09 3.40 -6.78
CA ALA A 289 5.21 4.26 -6.00
C ALA A 289 5.50 4.16 -4.49
N TYR A 290 5.64 2.95 -3.96
CA TYR A 290 5.91 2.73 -2.54
C TYR A 290 7.33 3.11 -2.10
N TYR A 291 8.36 2.90 -2.93
CA TYR A 291 9.72 3.37 -2.64
C TYR A 291 9.78 4.89 -2.59
N ALA A 292 9.17 5.56 -3.57
CA ALA A 292 9.09 7.01 -3.61
C ALA A 292 8.35 7.57 -2.38
N ALA A 293 7.19 6.99 -2.04
CA ALA A 293 6.39 7.39 -0.88
C ALA A 293 7.14 7.14 0.44
N GLY A 294 7.69 5.94 0.63
CA GLY A 294 8.46 5.57 1.83
C GLY A 294 9.70 6.45 2.02
N ALA A 295 10.45 6.73 0.95
CA ALA A 295 11.63 7.58 1.02
C ALA A 295 11.26 9.03 1.42
N LYS A 296 10.22 9.62 0.82
CA LYS A 296 9.72 10.96 1.21
C LYS A 296 9.20 10.99 2.64
N LEU A 297 8.45 9.96 3.04
CA LEU A 297 7.92 9.84 4.40
C LEU A 297 9.04 9.77 5.44
N GLY A 298 10.07 8.95 5.21
CA GLY A 298 11.21 8.86 6.13
C GLY A 298 11.98 10.18 6.25
N ALA A 299 12.10 10.94 5.16
CA ALA A 299 12.71 12.27 5.20
C ALA A 299 11.82 13.29 5.95
N ALA A 300 10.50 13.25 5.75
CA ALA A 300 9.55 14.09 6.48
C ALA A 300 9.58 13.79 7.99
N LEU A 301 9.59 12.51 8.38
CA LEU A 301 9.73 12.08 9.77
C LEU A 301 11.07 12.52 10.37
N GLY A 302 12.17 12.46 9.61
CA GLY A 302 13.48 12.95 10.04
C GLY A 302 13.48 14.46 10.29
N ARG A 303 12.82 15.23 9.41
CA ARG A 303 12.63 16.69 9.52
C ARG A 303 11.79 17.05 10.74
N ASP A 304 10.67 16.36 10.94
CA ASP A 304 9.74 16.56 12.06
C ASP A 304 10.33 16.03 13.38
N GLY A 305 11.45 15.30 13.30
CA GLY A 305 12.16 14.77 14.45
C GLY A 305 11.53 13.51 15.06
N ALA A 306 10.60 12.90 14.35
CA ALA A 306 10.09 11.55 14.60
C ALA A 306 11.04 10.44 14.09
N PHE A 307 12.10 10.80 13.37
CA PHE A 307 13.20 9.91 12.95
C PHE A 307 14.58 10.55 13.14
N PRO A 308 15.69 9.79 12.94
CA PRO A 308 17.04 10.35 12.92
C PRO A 308 17.16 11.50 11.93
N LYS A 309 17.71 12.65 12.39
CA LYS A 309 17.87 13.86 11.58
C LYS A 309 18.72 13.63 10.32
N VAL A 310 19.55 12.60 10.30
CA VAL A 310 20.38 12.20 9.14
C VAL A 310 19.52 11.92 7.91
N LEU A 311 18.31 11.39 8.10
CA LEU A 311 17.36 11.05 7.04
C LEU A 311 16.56 12.26 6.52
N ALA A 312 16.60 13.41 7.21
CA ALA A 312 15.75 14.57 6.92
C ALA A 312 16.03 15.27 5.58
N ARG A 313 17.22 15.04 4.99
CA ARG A 313 17.64 15.67 3.73
C ARG A 313 16.82 15.13 2.56
N GLY A 314 16.40 16.01 1.64
CA GLY A 314 15.55 15.64 0.51
C GLY A 314 14.06 15.58 0.84
N SER A 315 13.63 16.17 1.97
CA SER A 315 12.21 16.27 2.35
C SER A 315 11.45 17.38 1.60
N VAL A 316 12.15 18.21 0.81
CA VAL A 316 11.56 19.31 0.05
C VAL A 316 11.00 18.80 -1.29
N ALA A 317 9.93 19.43 -1.77
CA ALA A 317 9.32 19.08 -3.05
C ALA A 317 10.33 19.23 -4.22
N GLY A 318 10.43 18.22 -5.07
CA GLY A 318 11.36 18.17 -6.20
C GLY A 318 12.74 17.61 -5.85
N GLU A 319 13.06 17.39 -4.59
CA GLU A 319 14.30 16.72 -4.17
C GLU A 319 14.10 15.21 -4.03
N VAL A 320 15.19 14.47 -4.22
CA VAL A 320 15.24 13.02 -3.99
C VAL A 320 15.79 12.75 -2.60
N PRO A 321 15.02 12.14 -1.67
CA PRO A 321 15.46 11.79 -0.32
C PRO A 321 16.39 10.56 -0.33
N ARG A 322 17.59 10.70 -0.90
CA ARG A 322 18.54 9.59 -1.18
C ARG A 322 18.87 8.76 0.06
N ARG A 323 19.05 9.38 1.23
CA ARG A 323 19.41 8.67 2.47
C ARG A 323 18.27 7.81 3.00
N SER A 324 17.05 8.36 2.98
CA SER A 324 15.83 7.63 3.35
C SER A 324 15.57 6.49 2.36
N LEU A 325 15.75 6.76 1.05
CA LEU A 325 15.65 5.75 0.01
C LEU A 325 16.66 4.61 0.20
N LEU A 326 17.93 4.92 0.47
CA LEU A 326 18.96 3.92 0.75
C LEU A 326 18.63 3.07 1.98
N ALA A 327 18.14 3.68 3.06
CA ALA A 327 17.72 2.95 4.25
C ALA A 327 16.56 1.99 3.93
N ASN A 328 15.52 2.49 3.24
CA ASN A 328 14.37 1.68 2.83
C ASN A 328 14.77 0.53 1.88
N SER A 329 15.64 0.82 0.91
CA SER A 329 16.11 -0.18 -0.06
C SER A 329 16.96 -1.25 0.63
N THR A 330 17.86 -0.85 1.53
CA THR A 330 18.67 -1.79 2.32
C THR A 330 17.80 -2.70 3.16
N MET A 331 16.80 -2.15 3.87
CA MET A 331 15.84 -2.95 4.62
C MET A 331 15.06 -3.92 3.74
N SER A 332 14.73 -3.50 2.51
CA SER A 332 13.99 -4.35 1.56
C SER A 332 14.87 -5.53 1.11
N PHE A 333 16.13 -5.29 0.75
CA PHE A 333 17.08 -6.34 0.38
C PHE A 333 17.37 -7.29 1.55
N LEU A 334 17.44 -6.77 2.78
CA LEU A 334 17.56 -7.60 3.98
C LEU A 334 16.32 -8.47 4.19
N ALA A 335 15.11 -7.92 4.01
CA ALA A 335 13.88 -8.70 4.12
C ALA A 335 13.83 -9.84 3.08
N LEU A 336 14.23 -9.56 1.84
CA LEU A 336 14.36 -10.58 0.79
C LEU A 336 15.40 -11.65 1.17
N GLY A 337 16.58 -11.23 1.65
CA GLY A 337 17.65 -12.15 2.06
C GLY A 337 17.26 -13.05 3.23
N ILE A 338 16.56 -12.51 4.24
CA ILE A 338 16.06 -13.28 5.38
C ILE A 338 15.09 -14.37 4.91
N VAL A 339 14.14 -14.02 4.05
CA VAL A 339 13.17 -15.01 3.54
C VAL A 339 13.82 -16.04 2.63
N ALA A 340 14.77 -15.62 1.80
CA ALA A 340 15.52 -16.53 0.93
C ALA A 340 16.34 -17.55 1.73
N VAL A 341 17.01 -17.12 2.81
CA VAL A 341 17.82 -17.99 3.67
C VAL A 341 16.96 -18.88 4.57
N ALA A 342 15.88 -18.32 5.13
CA ALA A 342 15.01 -19.04 6.06
C ALA A 342 13.95 -19.92 5.38
N GLY A 343 13.77 -19.82 4.06
CA GLY A 343 12.80 -20.62 3.31
C GLY A 343 11.34 -20.34 3.68
N LEU A 344 11.03 -19.12 4.14
CA LEU A 344 9.74 -18.77 4.75
C LEU A 344 8.62 -18.43 3.74
N GLY A 345 8.92 -18.40 2.44
CA GLY A 345 7.97 -18.02 1.39
C GLY A 345 7.51 -16.56 1.47
N THR A 346 6.52 -16.19 0.65
CA THR A 346 5.99 -14.81 0.57
C THR A 346 4.97 -14.47 1.65
N GLY A 347 4.31 -15.48 2.24
CA GLY A 347 3.23 -15.32 3.22
C GLY A 347 3.56 -14.38 4.39
N PRO A 348 4.66 -14.57 5.12
CA PRO A 348 5.03 -13.71 6.25
C PRO A 348 5.26 -12.25 5.84
N LEU A 349 5.88 -12.01 4.68
CA LEU A 349 6.11 -10.66 4.16
C LEU A 349 4.78 -9.95 3.85
N VAL A 350 3.85 -10.67 3.22
CA VAL A 350 2.50 -10.17 2.92
C VAL A 350 1.77 -9.81 4.20
N GLN A 351 1.81 -10.67 5.21
CA GLN A 351 1.11 -10.47 6.47
C GLN A 351 1.68 -9.33 7.32
N LEU A 352 3.02 -9.22 7.42
CA LEU A 352 3.69 -8.09 8.11
C LEU A 352 3.30 -6.74 7.51
N THR A 353 3.24 -6.70 6.18
CA THR A 353 2.86 -5.52 5.42
C THR A 353 1.38 -5.20 5.60
N ALA A 354 0.51 -6.20 5.43
CA ALA A 354 -0.94 -6.06 5.59
C ALA A 354 -1.29 -5.56 7.01
N GLY A 355 -0.74 -6.16 8.06
CA GLY A 355 -0.99 -5.74 9.44
C GLY A 355 -0.58 -4.29 9.72
N SER A 356 0.51 -3.84 9.10
CA SER A 356 0.96 -2.44 9.19
C SER A 356 -0.03 -1.49 8.50
N PHE A 357 -0.49 -1.83 7.30
CA PHE A 357 -1.49 -1.02 6.58
C PHE A 357 -2.84 -1.00 7.28
N VAL A 358 -3.31 -2.11 7.85
CA VAL A 358 -4.54 -2.13 8.65
C VAL A 358 -4.44 -1.15 9.83
N THR A 359 -3.28 -1.05 10.48
CA THR A 359 -3.04 -0.08 11.55
C THR A 359 -3.09 1.36 11.03
N VAL A 360 -2.48 1.63 9.87
CA VAL A 360 -2.56 2.94 9.21
C VAL A 360 -4.01 3.29 8.85
N TYR A 361 -4.79 2.32 8.36
CA TYR A 361 -6.21 2.48 8.08
C TYR A 361 -7.03 2.76 9.33
N ALA A 362 -6.76 2.08 10.44
CA ALA A 362 -7.47 2.31 11.70
C ALA A 362 -7.32 3.77 12.17
N VAL A 363 -6.09 4.28 12.17
CA VAL A 363 -5.82 5.68 12.56
C VAL A 363 -6.36 6.66 11.52
N GLY A 364 -6.22 6.36 10.22
CA GLY A 364 -6.71 7.21 9.13
C GLY A 364 -8.23 7.38 9.14
N VAL A 365 -8.97 6.28 9.33
CA VAL A 365 -10.43 6.30 9.42
C VAL A 365 -10.89 6.96 10.72
N ALA A 366 -10.21 6.71 11.84
CA ALA A 366 -10.50 7.42 13.09
C ALA A 366 -10.28 8.94 12.95
N ALA A 367 -9.22 9.35 12.24
CA ALA A 367 -8.98 10.75 11.91
C ALA A 367 -10.09 11.31 11.01
N ALA A 368 -10.60 10.54 10.05
CA ALA A 368 -11.72 10.93 9.21
C ALA A 368 -13.00 11.20 10.01
N ILE A 369 -13.35 10.34 10.97
CA ILE A 369 -14.52 10.52 11.84
C ILE A 369 -14.44 11.84 12.62
N ARG A 370 -13.24 12.21 13.07
CA ARG A 370 -12.99 13.43 13.84
C ARG A 370 -12.95 14.68 12.97
N LEU A 371 -12.35 14.61 11.79
CA LEU A 371 -12.14 15.76 10.91
C LEU A 371 -13.35 16.06 10.03
N LEU A 372 -14.07 15.05 9.52
CA LEU A 372 -15.17 15.25 8.57
C LEU A 372 -16.45 15.81 9.24
N PRO A 373 -17.24 16.64 8.53
CA PRO A 373 -18.40 17.32 9.13
C PRO A 373 -19.45 16.30 9.60
N ARG A 374 -20.17 16.65 10.68
CA ARG A 374 -21.34 15.90 11.13
C ARG A 374 -22.35 15.84 9.98
N ARG A 375 -22.92 14.65 9.70
CA ARG A 375 -23.88 14.36 8.60
C ARG A 375 -23.33 14.45 7.17
N SER A 376 -22.02 14.43 6.96
CA SER A 376 -21.46 14.30 5.60
C SER A 376 -21.43 12.82 5.15
N PRO A 377 -21.64 12.53 3.85
CA PRO A 377 -21.55 11.17 3.32
C PRO A 377 -20.16 10.54 3.55
N GLY A 378 -19.10 11.35 3.49
CA GLY A 378 -17.73 10.89 3.79
C GLY A 378 -17.55 10.44 5.25
N ARG A 379 -18.25 11.06 6.21
CA ARG A 379 -18.22 10.62 7.61
C ARG A 379 -19.01 9.33 7.83
N THR A 380 -20.14 9.16 7.15
CA THR A 380 -20.89 7.89 7.18
C THR A 380 -20.04 6.75 6.62
N ALA A 381 -19.36 6.99 5.49
CA ALA A 381 -18.38 6.05 4.95
C ALA A 381 -17.26 5.74 5.95
N ALA A 382 -16.74 6.75 6.67
CA ALA A 382 -15.73 6.56 7.71
C ALA A 382 -16.22 5.69 8.87
N LEU A 383 -17.47 5.84 9.31
CA LEU A 383 -18.05 5.00 10.36
C LEU A 383 -18.19 3.54 9.92
N ILE A 384 -18.64 3.30 8.69
CA ILE A 384 -18.73 1.96 8.12
C ILE A 384 -17.32 1.35 7.97
N ALA A 385 -16.38 2.13 7.41
CA ALA A 385 -14.99 1.71 7.25
C ALA A 385 -14.32 1.44 8.61
N PHE A 386 -14.71 2.13 9.68
CA PHE A 386 -14.16 1.90 11.02
C PHE A 386 -14.57 0.53 11.55
N GLY A 387 -15.84 0.15 11.37
CA GLY A 387 -16.31 -1.21 11.68
C GLY A 387 -15.58 -2.27 10.86
N ALA A 388 -15.43 -2.03 9.55
CA ALA A 388 -14.70 -2.93 8.65
C ALA A 388 -13.24 -3.13 9.08
N VAL A 389 -12.52 -2.04 9.36
CA VAL A 389 -11.13 -2.08 9.80
C VAL A 389 -11.00 -2.73 11.19
N ALA A 390 -11.97 -2.54 12.09
CA ALA A 390 -11.99 -3.23 13.38
C ALA A 390 -12.10 -4.76 13.21
N VAL A 391 -12.93 -5.22 12.26
CA VAL A 391 -12.99 -6.64 11.90
C VAL A 391 -11.66 -7.11 11.33
N LEU A 392 -11.06 -6.37 10.39
CA LEU A 392 -9.75 -6.72 9.83
C LEU A 392 -8.64 -6.77 10.88
N LEU A 393 -8.65 -5.86 11.85
CA LEU A 393 -7.72 -5.90 13.00
C LEU A 393 -7.92 -7.20 13.79
N LEU A 394 -9.17 -7.56 14.11
CA LEU A 394 -9.45 -8.79 14.85
C LEU A 394 -9.00 -10.04 14.08
N MET A 395 -9.24 -10.07 12.77
CA MET A 395 -8.83 -11.18 11.89
C MET A 395 -7.32 -11.25 11.66
N SER A 396 -6.61 -10.12 11.78
CA SER A 396 -5.15 -10.07 11.63
C SER A 396 -4.40 -10.78 12.77
N GLY A 397 -5.05 -11.00 13.93
CA GLY A 397 -4.55 -11.85 15.01
C GLY A 397 -3.08 -11.59 15.40
N PRO A 398 -2.19 -12.60 15.38
CA PRO A 398 -0.79 -12.46 15.79
C PRO A 398 0.02 -11.53 14.88
N TYR A 399 -0.43 -11.26 13.66
CA TYR A 399 0.28 -10.36 12.75
C TYR A 399 0.19 -8.89 13.16
N LEU A 400 -0.66 -8.56 14.15
CA LEU A 400 -0.64 -7.27 14.82
C LEU A 400 0.56 -7.07 15.75
N ILE A 401 1.27 -8.14 16.13
CA ILE A 401 2.47 -8.02 16.98
C ILE A 401 3.50 -7.11 16.30
N TRP A 402 3.69 -7.23 14.98
CA TRP A 402 4.60 -6.37 14.24
C TRP A 402 4.26 -4.87 14.31
N PRO A 403 3.07 -4.40 13.87
CA PRO A 403 2.72 -3.00 14.00
C PRO A 403 2.65 -2.52 15.45
N LEU A 404 2.33 -3.39 16.42
CA LEU A 404 2.40 -3.06 17.85
C LEU A 404 3.85 -2.83 18.30
N MET A 405 4.80 -3.67 17.88
CA MET A 405 6.23 -3.49 18.15
C MET A 405 6.74 -2.20 17.50
N VAL A 406 6.37 -1.93 16.24
CA VAL A 406 6.71 -0.69 15.53
C VAL A 406 6.13 0.53 16.26
N THR A 407 4.88 0.45 16.73
CA THR A 407 4.23 1.49 17.53
C THR A 407 4.97 1.73 18.85
N GLY A 408 5.30 0.66 19.56
CA GLY A 408 6.08 0.72 20.81
C GLY A 408 7.45 1.37 20.60
N ALA A 409 8.17 0.96 19.54
CA ALA A 409 9.47 1.53 19.17
C ALA A 409 9.36 3.01 18.82
N ALA A 410 8.34 3.42 18.06
CA ALA A 410 8.08 4.81 17.72
C ALA A 410 7.85 5.68 18.98
N LEU A 411 7.01 5.19 19.89
CA LEU A 411 6.72 5.90 21.15
C LEU A 411 7.94 5.95 22.08
N ALA A 412 8.72 4.87 22.17
CA ALA A 412 9.96 4.81 22.93
C ALA A 412 11.00 5.80 22.38
N TYR A 413 11.19 5.84 21.06
CA TYR A 413 12.08 6.80 20.41
C TYR A 413 11.69 8.25 20.71
N LEU A 414 10.40 8.58 20.58
CA LEU A 414 9.89 9.92 20.92
C LEU A 414 10.06 10.25 22.41
N GLY A 415 9.89 9.27 23.30
CA GLY A 415 10.09 9.41 24.74
C GLY A 415 11.54 9.71 25.08
N LEU A 416 12.49 8.93 24.54
CA LEU A 416 13.93 9.13 24.72
C LEU A 416 14.39 10.48 24.18
N ARG A 417 13.90 10.89 23.00
CA ARG A 417 14.26 12.17 22.39
C ARG A 417 13.76 13.37 23.19
N ARG A 418 12.53 13.30 23.72
CA ARG A 418 12.00 14.35 24.61
C ARG A 418 12.85 14.52 25.87
N ARG A 419 13.30 13.40 26.46
CA ARG A 419 14.21 13.41 27.63
C ARG A 419 15.56 14.02 27.28
N ALA A 420 16.13 13.70 26.11
CA ALA A 420 17.40 14.26 25.66
C ALA A 420 17.35 15.77 25.33
N THR A 421 16.19 16.30 24.92
CA THR A 421 15.99 17.73 24.63
C THR A 421 15.51 18.55 25.83
N ALA A 422 15.12 17.92 26.93
CA ALA A 422 14.77 18.60 28.16
C ALA A 422 16.06 18.99 28.91
N THR A 423 16.66 20.12 28.53
CA THR A 423 17.69 20.78 29.34
C THR A 423 17.15 21.05 30.75
N PRO A 424 17.90 20.80 31.83
CA PRO A 424 17.51 21.23 33.17
C PRO A 424 17.30 22.75 33.15
N LEU A 425 16.21 23.23 33.74
CA LEU A 425 16.00 24.67 33.93
C LEU A 425 17.22 25.25 34.66
N PRO A 426 17.74 26.42 34.25
CA PRO A 426 18.73 27.14 35.06
C PRO A 426 18.16 27.30 36.47
N GLY A 427 18.94 26.95 37.49
CA GLY A 427 18.55 27.16 38.88
C GLY A 427 18.08 28.60 39.11
N PRO A 428 17.19 28.84 40.10
CA PRO A 428 16.67 30.17 40.36
C PRO A 428 17.83 31.16 40.51
N PRO A 429 17.73 32.38 39.94
CA PRO A 429 18.81 33.34 39.97
C PRO A 429 19.23 33.59 41.43
N GLU A 430 20.52 33.44 41.72
CA GLU A 430 21.11 33.85 42.99
C GLU A 430 20.70 35.30 43.25
N ARG A 431 19.97 35.52 44.34
CA ARG A 431 19.60 36.87 44.79
C ARG A 431 20.90 37.59 45.12
N ARG A 432 21.34 38.50 44.23
CA ARG A 432 22.40 39.45 44.56
C ARG A 432 21.96 40.24 45.80
N PRO A 433 22.80 40.34 46.85
CA PRO A 433 22.51 41.16 48.00
C PRO A 433 22.34 42.63 47.57
N TYR A 434 21.29 43.24 48.09
CA TYR A 434 20.87 44.61 47.81
C TYR A 434 21.91 45.58 48.39
N ASP A 435 22.69 46.24 47.54
CA ASP A 435 23.59 47.32 47.95
C ASP A 435 22.77 48.57 48.31
N ARG A 436 22.68 48.85 49.61
CA ARG A 436 22.18 50.12 50.15
C ARG A 436 23.36 51.04 50.41
N SER A 437 23.83 51.75 49.40
CA SER A 437 24.80 52.84 49.58
C SER A 437 24.53 54.02 48.65
N HIS A 438 23.33 54.59 48.74
CA HIS A 438 23.10 56.00 48.40
C HIS A 438 21.92 56.55 49.21
N ARG A 439 22.24 57.18 50.33
CA ARG A 439 21.54 58.34 50.90
C ARG A 439 22.41 59.00 51.96
#